data_AF-A0A256GAV5-F1
#
_entry.id   AF-A0A256GAV5-F1
#
_cell.length_a   1.000
_cell.length_b   1.000
_cell.length_c   1.000
_cell.angle_alpha   90.00
_cell.angle_beta   90.00
_cell.angle_gamma   90.00
#
_symmetry.space_group_name_H-M   'P 1'
#
loop_
_entity.id
_entity.type
_entity.pdbx_description
1 polymer ?
#
loop_
_entity_poly.entity_id
_entity_poly.type
_entity_poly.pdbx_seq_one_letter_code
_entity_poly.pdbx_strand_id
1 'polypeptide(L)' 'MAERLGRIKGRFIMSINDVPEIRSIFSVFDIEDVDLTYAAADGKGKVVNELIISGRA' A
#
# COMPACT_ATOMS: atom_id res chain seq x y z
N MET A 1 0.46 -8.67 -9.30
CA MET A 1 -0.83 -8.11 -8.81
C MET A 1 -1.07 -6.71 -9.39
N ALA A 2 -0.12 -5.78 -9.24
CA ALA A 2 -0.18 -4.42 -9.80
C ALA A 2 -0.63 -4.36 -11.28
N GLU A 3 -0.07 -5.20 -12.16
CA GLU A 3 -0.48 -5.25 -13.58
C GLU A 3 -1.97 -5.56 -13.80
N ARG A 4 -2.58 -6.35 -12.91
CA ARG A 4 -4.02 -6.69 -13.00
C ARG A 4 -4.86 -5.50 -12.56
N LEU A 5 -4.44 -4.81 -11.50
CA LEU A 5 -5.08 -3.57 -11.04
C LEU A 5 -4.94 -2.45 -12.09
N GLY A 6 -3.87 -2.42 -12.89
CA GLY A 6 -3.74 -1.47 -13.99
C GLY A 6 -4.75 -1.67 -15.14
N ARG A 7 -5.44 -2.83 -15.18
CA ARG A 7 -6.45 -3.16 -16.20
C ARG A 7 -7.87 -3.24 -15.65
N ILE A 8 -8.07 -2.92 -14.38
CA ILE A 8 -9.40 -2.95 -13.77
C ILE A 8 -10.28 -1.85 -14.38
N LYS A 9 -11.50 -2.19 -14.79
CA LYS A 9 -12.45 -1.23 -15.38
C LYS A 9 -13.13 -0.33 -14.35
N GLY A 10 -13.00 -0.66 -13.06
CA GLY A 10 -13.59 0.07 -11.95
C GLY A 10 -12.53 0.83 -11.14
N ARG A 11 -12.99 1.62 -10.18
CA ARG A 11 -12.10 2.25 -9.20
C ARG A 11 -11.67 1.23 -8.15
N PHE A 12 -10.45 1.37 -7.63
CA PHE A 12 -9.99 0.58 -6.49
C PHE A 12 -9.31 1.47 -5.46
N ILE A 13 -9.31 0.99 -4.23
CA ILE A 13 -8.51 1.46 -3.11
C ILE A 13 -7.95 0.24 -2.40
N MET A 14 -6.69 0.29 -2.00
CA MET A 14 -5.99 -0.81 -1.34
C MET A 14 -5.12 -0.25 -0.21
N SER A 15 -5.24 -0.80 1.00
CA SER A 15 -4.27 -0.57 2.08
C SER A 15 -3.22 -1.69 2.08
N ILE A 16 -1.96 -1.34 2.28
CA ILE A 16 -0.84 -2.30 2.37
C ILE A 16 0.30 -1.70 3.21
N ASN A 17 1.10 -2.55 3.87
CA ASN A 17 2.25 -2.10 4.64
C ASN A 17 3.26 -1.32 3.78
N ASP A 18 3.79 -0.22 4.34
CA ASP A 18 4.84 0.58 3.73
C ASP A 18 6.20 -0.10 3.86
N VAL A 19 6.62 -0.73 2.77
CA VAL A 19 8.00 -1.20 2.59
C VAL A 19 8.50 -0.78 1.20
N PRO A 20 9.82 -0.60 1.00
CA PRO A 20 10.38 -0.10 -0.26
C PRO A 20 9.93 -0.90 -1.50
N GLU A 21 9.75 -2.22 -1.35
CA GLU A 21 9.30 -3.09 -2.44
C GLU A 21 7.87 -2.75 -2.90
N ILE A 22 6.96 -2.44 -1.96
CA ILE A 22 5.57 -2.08 -2.29
C ILE A 22 5.53 -0.75 -3.05
N ARG A 23 6.30 0.26 -2.60
CA ARG A 23 6.40 1.54 -3.31
C ARG A 23 6.90 1.37 -4.74
N SER A 24 7.86 0.46 -4.96
CA SER A 24 8.37 0.14 -6.29
C SER A 24 7.31 -0.52 -7.17
N ILE A 25 6.67 -1.59 -6.67
CA ILE A 25 5.67 -2.38 -7.41
C ILE A 25 4.46 -1.52 -7.82
N PHE A 26 4.03 -0.61 -6.95
CA PHE A 26 2.81 0.18 -7.15
C PHE A 26 3.08 1.64 -7.55
N SER A 27 4.31 1.98 -7.92
CA SER A 27 4.74 3.33 -8.35
C SER A 27 3.93 3.93 -9.52
N VAL A 28 3.19 3.10 -10.25
CA VAL A 28 2.31 3.52 -11.37
C VAL A 28 0.92 3.99 -10.92
N PHE A 29 0.62 3.92 -9.63
CA PHE A 29 -0.66 4.32 -9.02
C PHE A 29 -0.47 5.53 -8.12
N ASP A 30 -1.59 6.11 -7.65
CA ASP A 30 -1.55 7.15 -6.63
C ASP A 30 -1.29 6.49 -5.27
N ILE A 31 -0.33 7.03 -4.51
CA ILE A 31 0.12 6.48 -3.22
C ILE A 31 0.02 7.59 -2.17
N GLU A 32 -0.71 7.32 -1.10
CA GLU A 32 -0.81 8.17 0.08
C GLU A 32 -0.20 7.44 1.29
N ASP A 33 0.68 8.14 2.01
CA ASP A 33 1.31 7.63 3.22
C ASP A 33 0.37 7.83 4.41
N VAL A 34 0.16 6.77 5.21
CA VAL A 34 -0.65 6.83 6.42
C VAL A 34 0.19 6.32 7.60
N ASP A 35 0.45 7.24 8.53
CA ASP A 35 1.14 6.95 9.78
C ASP A 35 0.23 6.14 10.72
N LEU A 36 0.19 4.83 10.51
CA LEU A 36 -0.48 3.90 11.43
C LEU A 36 0.58 3.22 12.28
N THR A 37 0.52 3.43 13.60
CA THR A 37 1.43 2.75 14.53
C THR A 37 0.75 1.50 15.07
N TYR A 38 0.74 0.41 14.29
CA TYR A 38 0.36 -0.91 14.82
C TYR A 38 1.60 -1.69 15.22
N ALA A 39 1.60 -2.22 16.45
CA ALA A 39 2.59 -3.21 16.86
C ALA A 39 2.17 -4.57 16.28
N ALA A 40 2.89 -5.07 15.27
CA ALA A 40 2.74 -6.46 14.84
C ALA A 40 3.06 -7.36 16.05
N ALA A 41 2.05 -8.08 16.55
CA ALA A 41 2.15 -8.88 17.76
C ALA A 41 2.98 -10.16 17.52
N ASP A 42 4.31 -10.02 17.61
CA ASP A 42 5.26 -11.12 17.83
C ASP A 42 6.46 -10.64 18.68
N GLY A 43 6.16 -10.05 19.84
CA GLY A 43 7.15 -9.75 20.89
C GLY A 43 8.16 -8.63 20.61
N LYS A 44 8.33 -8.17 19.36
CA LYS A 44 9.12 -6.99 18.99
C LYS A 44 8.21 -6.02 18.23
N GLY A 45 7.60 -5.08 18.95
CA GLY A 45 6.75 -4.05 18.35
C GLY A 45 7.52 -3.29 17.27
N LYS A 46 7.27 -3.63 16.01
CA LYS A 46 7.79 -2.90 14.86
C LYS A 46 6.73 -1.88 14.47
N VAL A 47 7.11 -0.60 14.45
CA VAL A 47 6.30 0.44 13.81
C VAL A 47 6.28 0.12 12.32
N VAL A 48 5.10 -0.20 11.80
CA VAL A 48 4.86 -0.42 10.37
C VAL A 48 3.87 0.63 9.91
N ASN A 49 4.32 1.53 9.05
CA ASN A 49 3.43 2.48 8.37
C ASN A 49 2.61 1.73 7.32
N GLU A 50 1.48 2.30 6.90
CA GLU A 50 0.66 1.78 5.79
C GLU A 50 0.62 2.78 4.63
N LEU A 51 0.34 2.25 3.44
CA LEU A 51 0.12 3.00 2.21
C LEU A 51 -1.31 2.77 1.75
N ILE A 52 -1.98 3.85 1.35
CA ILE A 52 -3.22 3.79 0.58
C ILE A 52 -2.86 3.95 -0.89
N ILE A 53 -3.24 2.96 -1.70
CA ILE A 53 -2.99 2.93 -3.13
C ILE A 53 -4.33 2.94 -3.88
N SER A 54 -4.50 3.86 -4.82
CA SER A 54 -5.70 4.00 -5.63
C SER A 54 -5.40 4.05 -7.13
N GLY A 55 -6.38 3.67 -7.94
CA GLY A 55 -6.28 3.80 -9.40
C GLY A 55 -6.22 5.27 -9.81
N ARG A 56 -5.39 5.59 -10.82
CA ARG A 56 -5.35 6.93 -11.43
C ARG A 56 -6.75 7.31 -11.94
N ALA A 57 -7.14 8.55 -11.66
CA ALA A 57 -8.34 9.17 -12.23
C ALA A 57 -8.19 9.40 -13.75
#